data_AF-A0A445C7W7-F1
#
_entry.id   AF-A0A445C7W7-F1
#
_cell.length_a   1.000
_cell.length_b   1.000
_cell.length_c   1.000
_cell.angle_alpha   90.00
_cell.angle_beta   90.00
_cell.angle_gamma   90.00
#
_symmetry.space_group_name_H-M   'P 1'
#
loop_
_entity.id
_entity.type
_entity.pdbx_description
1 polymer ?
#
loop_
_entity_poly.entity_id
_entity_poly.type
_entity_poly.pdbx_seq_one_letter_code
_entity_poly.pdbx_strand_id
1 'polypeptide(L)'
;MTRDVQVLMQDFVTQSHQKRNVLRQAARGRGRGCHNNNAVDPAEPKIPKTYEMVFRPFHSMGLSLQECKLAAYIFGKELPLEEILFKYSFFDLPRALFMSLSPPGTPCLDIINAACLMASVRARKSKTPRSWYMPTNFAINVLLDTPVYVPICEAVDTCYMLLDVKGATLYVLDVSRSPKSIVRREANMRRICRVLGKIYSTDKNIANFRHTNPDPSNWGSFHYPEAIPNMVDSKESSTWLLYWLQQAGEFSTRIFASMIHSEDVRMRTATSIASCDANEYACFIDVKAELLWCDLLDRTD
;
A
#
# COMPACT_ATOMS: atom_id res chain seq x y z
N MET A 1 -21.38 26.73 15.41
CA MET A 1 -20.40 25.89 16.12
C MET A 1 -19.37 26.83 16.74
N THR A 2 -19.27 26.82 18.06
CA THR A 2 -18.62 27.86 18.89
C THR A 2 -17.11 27.65 18.98
N ARG A 3 -16.37 28.78 19.04
CA ARG A 3 -14.89 28.88 19.08
C ARG A 3 -14.21 27.95 20.10
N ASP A 4 -14.91 27.52 21.13
CA ASP A 4 -14.39 26.64 22.18
C ASP A 4 -14.03 25.22 21.68
N VAL A 5 -14.71 24.72 20.64
CA VAL A 5 -14.39 23.41 20.03
C VAL A 5 -13.09 23.47 19.23
N GLN A 6 -12.78 24.60 18.59
CA GLN A 6 -11.54 24.76 17.82
C GLN A 6 -10.30 24.86 18.71
N VAL A 7 -10.42 25.47 19.90
CA VAL A 7 -9.33 25.57 20.86
C VAL A 7 -9.05 24.21 21.51
N LEU A 8 -10.08 23.48 21.94
CA LEU A 8 -9.94 22.10 22.42
C LEU A 8 -9.31 21.16 21.38
N MET A 9 -9.63 21.37 20.09
CA MET A 9 -9.05 20.60 18.99
C MET A 9 -7.58 20.93 18.75
N GLN A 10 -7.16 22.19 18.86
CA GLN A 10 -5.75 22.57 18.72
C GLN A 10 -4.88 22.01 19.84
N ASP A 11 -5.38 22.02 21.08
CA ASP A 11 -4.65 21.48 22.22
C ASP A 11 -4.51 19.95 22.15
N PHE A 12 -5.55 19.24 21.68
CA PHE A 12 -5.49 17.79 21.46
C PHE A 12 -4.53 17.39 20.33
N VAL A 13 -4.54 18.12 19.21
CA VAL A 13 -3.63 17.87 18.07
C VAL A 13 -2.18 18.01 18.52
N THR A 14 -1.87 19.06 19.27
CA THR A 14 -0.51 19.34 19.76
C THR A 14 0.00 18.26 20.72
N GLN A 15 -0.85 17.80 21.64
CA GLN A 15 -0.51 16.70 22.56
C GLN A 15 -0.38 15.34 21.85
N SER A 16 -1.18 15.08 20.81
CA SER A 16 -1.11 13.84 20.02
C SER A 16 0.19 13.73 19.21
N HIS A 17 0.67 14.85 18.65
CA HIS A 17 1.93 14.91 17.92
C HIS A 17 3.14 14.62 18.81
N GLN A 18 3.11 15.10 20.06
CA GLN A 18 4.15 14.77 21.05
C GLN A 18 4.10 13.28 21.45
N LYS A 19 2.91 12.71 21.72
CA LYS A 19 2.78 11.27 22.05
C LYS A 19 3.23 10.36 20.91
N ARG A 20 2.95 10.73 19.65
CA ARG A 20 3.41 9.98 18.45
C ARG A 20 4.93 9.93 18.32
N ASN A 21 5.64 11.00 18.70
CA ASN A 21 7.10 11.02 18.65
C ASN A 21 7.74 10.14 19.73
N VAL A 22 7.14 10.07 20.92
CA VAL A 22 7.61 9.23 22.03
C VAL A 22 7.39 7.73 21.72
N LEU A 23 6.22 7.37 21.18
CA LEU A 23 5.94 5.99 20.76
C LEU A 23 6.84 5.52 19.59
N ARG A 24 7.19 6.42 18.65
CA ARG A 24 8.14 6.11 17.56
C ARG A 24 9.58 5.87 18.05
N GLN A 25 10.00 6.46 19.17
CA GLN A 25 11.31 6.18 19.77
C GLN A 25 11.33 4.83 20.51
N ALA A 26 10.23 4.44 21.16
CA ALA A 26 10.14 3.14 21.82
C ALA A 26 10.12 1.95 20.85
N ALA A 27 9.54 2.11 19.65
CA ALA A 27 9.46 1.06 18.63
C ALA A 27 10.81 0.71 17.95
N ARG A 28 11.83 1.58 18.08
CA ARG A 28 13.16 1.36 17.45
C ARG A 28 14.13 0.52 18.30
N GLY A 29 13.72 0.09 19.49
CA GLY A 29 14.62 -0.49 20.49
C GLY A 29 14.48 -1.98 20.82
N ARG A 30 13.69 -2.79 20.09
CA ARG A 30 13.55 -4.22 20.45
C ARG A 30 14.22 -5.15 19.45
N GLY A 31 15.47 -5.48 19.77
CA GLY A 31 16.19 -6.63 19.25
C GLY A 31 15.57 -7.95 19.73
N ARG A 32 15.86 -8.99 18.94
CA ARG A 32 15.37 -10.37 19.01
C ARG A 32 15.41 -10.96 20.42
N GLY A 33 14.28 -11.52 20.85
CA GLY A 33 14.17 -12.50 21.92
C GLY A 33 13.18 -13.58 21.49
N CYS A 34 13.69 -14.76 21.15
CA CYS A 34 12.89 -15.95 20.87
C CYS A 34 12.43 -16.54 22.20
N HIS A 35 11.14 -16.54 22.51
CA HIS A 35 10.54 -17.38 23.54
C HIS A 35 9.14 -17.83 23.07
N ASN A 36 9.00 -19.13 22.85
CA ASN A 36 7.72 -19.83 22.77
C ASN A 36 7.00 -19.72 24.12
N ASN A 37 5.69 -19.44 24.11
CA ASN A 37 4.68 -20.11 24.94
C ASN A 37 3.27 -19.64 24.54
N ASN A 38 2.37 -20.61 24.34
CA ASN A 38 0.95 -20.42 24.04
C ASN A 38 0.17 -19.88 25.27
N ALA A 39 0.43 -18.64 25.65
CA ALA A 39 -0.42 -17.87 26.53
C ALA A 39 -0.89 -16.63 25.75
N VAL A 40 -2.14 -16.64 25.31
CA VAL A 40 -2.77 -15.46 24.69
C VAL A 40 -2.92 -14.42 25.78
N ASP A 41 -2.19 -13.31 25.66
CA ASP A 41 -2.25 -12.19 26.59
C ASP A 41 -3.69 -11.62 26.61
N PRO A 42 -4.36 -11.55 27.78
CA PRO A 42 -5.72 -11.01 27.89
C PRO A 42 -5.81 -9.51 27.55
N ALA A 43 -4.68 -8.80 27.41
CA ALA A 43 -4.62 -7.38 27.09
C ALA A 43 -4.69 -7.06 25.58
N GLU A 44 -4.87 -8.04 24.70
CA GLU A 44 -4.96 -7.75 23.28
C GLU A 44 -6.24 -6.98 22.91
N PRO A 45 -6.12 -5.91 22.10
CA PRO A 45 -7.24 -5.09 21.70
C PRO A 45 -8.21 -5.87 20.81
N LYS A 46 -9.36 -6.25 21.37
CA LYS A 46 -10.39 -7.04 20.68
C LYS A 46 -11.59 -6.17 20.35
N ILE A 47 -11.90 -6.09 19.05
CA ILE A 47 -13.15 -5.48 18.57
C ILE A 47 -14.32 -6.34 19.08
N PRO A 48 -15.32 -5.77 19.80
CA PRO A 48 -16.47 -6.53 20.29
C PRO A 48 -17.10 -7.37 19.19
N LYS A 49 -17.40 -8.64 19.47
CA LYS A 49 -17.95 -9.58 18.46
C LYS A 49 -19.32 -9.15 17.94
N THR A 50 -20.07 -8.39 18.74
CA THR A 50 -21.38 -7.82 18.43
C THR A 50 -21.32 -6.70 17.39
N TYR A 51 -20.17 -6.04 17.22
CA TYR A 51 -20.03 -4.99 16.22
C TYR A 51 -19.98 -5.58 14.80
N GLU A 52 -20.95 -5.23 13.97
CA GLU A 52 -21.01 -5.73 12.60
C GLU A 52 -19.94 -5.06 11.72
N MET A 53 -19.12 -5.89 11.08
CA MET A 53 -18.04 -5.45 10.20
C MET A 53 -18.12 -6.19 8.86
N VAL A 54 -17.84 -5.48 7.78
CA VAL A 54 -17.73 -6.04 6.43
C VAL A 54 -16.48 -6.94 6.33
N PHE A 55 -15.38 -6.50 6.94
CA PHE A 55 -14.13 -7.25 6.99
C PHE A 55 -13.52 -7.17 8.39
N ARG A 56 -13.58 -8.27 9.13
CA ARG A 56 -13.12 -8.35 10.52
C ARG A 56 -11.66 -8.85 10.61
N PRO A 57 -10.77 -8.16 11.34
CA PRO A 57 -9.42 -8.67 11.57
C PRO A 57 -9.45 -9.92 12.43
N PHE A 58 -8.50 -10.83 12.20
CA PHE A 58 -8.28 -12.02 13.01
C PHE A 58 -6.96 -11.95 13.76
N HIS A 59 -6.86 -12.71 14.85
CA HIS A 59 -5.77 -12.62 15.83
C HIS A 59 -4.37 -12.82 15.22
N SER A 60 -4.22 -13.73 14.24
CA SER A 60 -2.93 -13.98 13.59
C SER A 60 -2.40 -12.83 12.75
N MET A 61 -3.18 -11.76 12.49
CA MET A 61 -2.68 -10.56 11.80
C MET A 61 -1.72 -9.74 12.68
N GLY A 62 -1.77 -9.86 14.01
CA GLY A 62 -0.87 -9.11 14.91
C GLY A 62 -0.99 -7.58 14.75
N LEU A 63 -2.23 -7.07 14.66
CA LEU A 63 -2.50 -5.64 14.57
C LEU A 63 -2.30 -4.93 15.91
N SER A 64 -1.77 -3.71 15.88
CA SER A 64 -1.73 -2.82 17.04
C SER A 64 -3.14 -2.31 17.42
N LEU A 65 -3.29 -1.77 18.64
CA LEU A 65 -4.54 -1.14 19.08
C LEU A 65 -5.04 -0.08 18.08
N GLN A 66 -4.14 0.77 17.57
CA GLN A 66 -4.52 1.79 16.59
C GLN A 66 -4.99 1.17 15.28
N GLU A 67 -4.34 0.11 14.81
CA GLU A 67 -4.79 -0.61 13.62
C GLU A 67 -6.13 -1.30 13.84
N CYS A 68 -6.42 -1.84 15.03
CA CYS A 68 -7.74 -2.38 15.38
C CYS A 68 -8.82 -1.29 15.37
N LYS A 69 -8.54 -0.10 15.93
CA LYS A 69 -9.46 1.06 15.89
C LYS A 69 -9.76 1.48 14.46
N LEU A 70 -8.72 1.62 13.65
CA LEU A 70 -8.86 1.95 12.24
C LEU A 70 -9.60 0.85 11.47
N ALA A 71 -9.33 -0.42 11.73
CA ALA A 71 -10.03 -1.53 11.08
C ALA A 71 -11.54 -1.52 11.41
N ALA A 72 -11.90 -1.35 12.69
CA ALA A 72 -13.28 -1.18 13.13
C ALA A 72 -13.93 0.00 12.39
N TYR A 73 -13.24 1.14 12.37
CA TYR A 73 -13.77 2.35 11.76
C TYR A 73 -13.85 2.26 10.23
N ILE A 74 -12.91 1.63 9.53
CA ILE A 74 -12.91 1.51 8.06
C ILE A 74 -14.01 0.55 7.61
N PHE A 75 -14.11 -0.61 8.25
CA PHE A 75 -14.95 -1.73 7.82
C PHE A 75 -16.25 -1.89 8.62
N GLY A 76 -16.61 -0.94 9.46
CA GLY A 76 -17.91 -0.90 10.15
C GLY A 76 -19.06 -0.88 9.15
N LYS A 77 -20.02 -1.80 9.31
CA LYS A 77 -21.06 -2.06 8.30
C LYS A 77 -22.08 -0.92 8.16
N GLU A 78 -22.35 -0.19 9.23
CA GLU A 78 -23.35 0.89 9.27
C GLU A 78 -22.76 2.28 9.00
N LEU A 79 -21.47 2.38 8.70
CA LEU A 79 -20.81 3.66 8.46
C LEU A 79 -21.00 4.15 7.02
N PRO A 80 -21.09 5.48 6.77
CA PRO A 80 -21.39 6.02 5.45
C PRO A 80 -20.33 5.66 4.40
N LEU A 81 -20.76 5.10 3.27
CA LEU A 81 -19.88 4.63 2.19
C LEU A 81 -19.23 5.78 1.41
N GLU A 82 -19.86 6.94 1.39
CA GLU A 82 -19.42 8.15 0.68
C GLU A 82 -18.35 8.93 1.45
N GLU A 83 -18.12 8.58 2.74
CA GLU A 83 -17.15 9.27 3.57
C GLU A 83 -15.73 9.11 3.01
N ILE A 84 -15.02 10.22 2.84
CA ILE A 84 -13.64 10.22 2.36
C ILE A 84 -12.70 9.75 3.48
N LEU A 85 -12.04 8.61 3.24
CA LEU A 85 -11.06 8.00 4.16
C LEU A 85 -9.61 8.24 3.73
N PHE A 86 -9.39 8.77 2.52
CA PHE A 86 -8.09 9.22 2.10
C PHE A 86 -8.23 10.42 1.19
N LYS A 87 -7.45 11.47 1.48
CA LYS A 87 -7.35 12.65 0.63
C LYS A 87 -5.88 13.02 0.45
N TYR A 88 -5.48 13.20 -0.80
CA TYR A 88 -4.19 13.78 -1.16
C TYR A 88 -4.34 14.64 -2.40
N SER A 89 -4.27 15.96 -2.25
CA SER A 89 -4.52 16.93 -3.31
C SER A 89 -5.88 16.70 -3.98
N PHE A 90 -5.91 16.35 -5.26
CA PHE A 90 -7.13 16.09 -6.05
C PHE A 90 -7.54 14.60 -6.06
N PHE A 91 -6.87 13.76 -5.28
CA PHE A 91 -7.14 12.32 -5.22
C PHE A 91 -7.82 11.97 -3.91
N ASP A 92 -9.10 11.62 -4.02
CA ASP A 92 -10.01 11.36 -2.89
C ASP A 92 -10.49 9.91 -2.97
N LEU A 93 -10.43 9.19 -1.85
CA LEU A 93 -10.95 7.83 -1.75
C LEU A 93 -12.10 7.75 -0.74
N PRO A 94 -13.34 7.52 -1.19
CA PRO A 94 -14.45 7.20 -0.31
C PRO A 94 -14.30 5.79 0.30
N ARG A 95 -14.93 5.59 1.45
CA ARG A 95 -15.02 4.31 2.18
C ARG A 95 -15.47 3.16 1.28
N ALA A 96 -16.39 3.42 0.35
CA ALA A 96 -16.85 2.46 -0.64
C ALA A 96 -15.70 1.74 -1.36
N LEU A 97 -14.62 2.45 -1.72
CA LEU A 97 -13.48 1.84 -2.42
C LEU A 97 -12.64 0.94 -1.51
N PHE A 98 -12.57 1.24 -0.20
CA PHE A 98 -11.91 0.37 0.77
C PHE A 98 -12.62 -0.97 0.91
N MET A 99 -13.94 -1.03 0.64
CA MET A 99 -14.68 -2.30 0.69
C MET A 99 -14.16 -3.32 -0.32
N SER A 100 -13.51 -2.89 -1.40
CA SER A 100 -12.85 -3.78 -2.36
C SER A 100 -11.71 -4.62 -1.75
N LEU A 101 -11.18 -4.21 -0.58
CA LEU A 101 -10.19 -4.97 0.18
C LEU A 101 -10.82 -6.14 0.96
N SER A 102 -12.13 -6.10 1.24
CA SER A 102 -12.83 -7.20 1.90
C SER A 102 -12.88 -8.43 0.99
N PRO A 103 -12.44 -9.62 1.43
CA PRO A 103 -12.68 -10.85 0.69
C PRO A 103 -14.19 -11.08 0.47
N PRO A 104 -14.61 -11.67 -0.66
CA PRO A 104 -13.80 -12.16 -1.80
C PRO A 104 -13.52 -11.06 -2.86
N GLY A 105 -13.64 -9.78 -2.52
CA GLY A 105 -13.45 -8.67 -3.45
C GLY A 105 -12.04 -8.57 -4.03
N THR A 106 -11.94 -8.03 -5.24
CA THR A 106 -10.66 -7.68 -5.86
C THR A 106 -10.32 -6.23 -5.49
N PRO A 107 -9.12 -5.95 -4.93
CA PRO A 107 -8.70 -4.58 -4.66
C PRO A 107 -8.81 -3.72 -5.92
N CYS A 108 -9.53 -2.61 -5.84
CA CYS A 108 -9.74 -1.73 -6.99
C CYS A 108 -8.49 -0.90 -7.32
N LEU A 109 -8.47 -0.35 -8.54
CA LEU A 109 -7.31 0.37 -9.06
C LEU A 109 -6.91 1.58 -8.22
N ASP A 110 -7.89 2.29 -7.66
CA ASP A 110 -7.65 3.48 -6.84
C ASP A 110 -6.99 3.14 -5.50
N ILE A 111 -7.33 1.98 -4.90
CA ILE A 111 -6.65 1.47 -3.70
C ILE A 111 -5.19 1.12 -4.02
N ILE A 112 -4.94 0.49 -5.17
CA ILE A 112 -3.58 0.19 -5.65
C ILE A 112 -2.80 1.50 -5.87
N ASN A 113 -3.42 2.51 -6.48
CA ASN A 113 -2.80 3.82 -6.71
C ASN A 113 -2.48 4.55 -5.41
N ALA A 114 -3.35 4.50 -4.40
CA ALA A 114 -3.05 5.02 -3.06
C ALA A 114 -1.85 4.30 -2.44
N ALA A 115 -1.82 2.96 -2.50
CA ALA A 115 -0.68 2.18 -1.99
C ALA A 115 0.63 2.54 -2.69
N CYS A 116 0.62 2.71 -4.02
CA CYS A 116 1.78 3.19 -4.79
C CYS A 116 2.21 4.60 -4.36
N LEU A 117 1.26 5.54 -4.23
CA LEU A 117 1.55 6.90 -3.78
C LEU A 117 2.22 6.90 -2.41
N MET A 118 1.72 6.10 -1.47
CA MET A 118 2.30 5.98 -0.14
C MET A 118 3.68 5.36 -0.15
N ALA A 119 3.89 4.31 -0.94
CA ALA A 119 5.20 3.70 -1.11
C ALA A 119 6.20 4.75 -1.63
N SER A 120 5.79 5.61 -2.58
CA SER A 120 6.59 6.75 -3.06
C SER A 120 6.86 7.80 -1.98
N VAL A 121 5.87 8.18 -1.18
CA VAL A 121 6.07 9.12 -0.07
C VAL A 121 7.06 8.56 0.96
N ARG A 122 6.94 7.27 1.31
CA ARG A 122 7.84 6.59 2.24
C ARG A 122 9.26 6.51 1.68
N ALA A 123 9.40 6.12 0.40
CA ALA A 123 10.70 6.07 -0.27
C ALA A 123 11.38 7.44 -0.33
N ARG A 124 10.63 8.53 -0.52
CA ARG A 124 11.17 9.91 -0.48
C ARG A 124 11.66 10.34 0.90
N LYS A 125 11.03 9.86 1.98
CA LYS A 125 11.46 10.16 3.36
C LYS A 125 12.75 9.43 3.74
N SER A 126 13.19 8.43 2.97
CA SER A 126 14.49 7.79 3.15
C SER A 126 15.61 8.78 2.84
N LYS A 127 16.68 8.78 3.64
CA LYS A 127 17.88 9.64 3.44
C LYS A 127 18.52 9.47 2.06
N THR A 128 18.30 8.32 1.42
CA THR A 128 18.63 8.07 0.02
C THR A 128 17.41 7.43 -0.64
N PRO A 129 16.57 8.19 -1.37
CA PRO A 129 15.45 7.60 -2.10
C PRO A 129 15.99 6.61 -3.15
N ARG A 130 15.67 5.32 -2.98
CA ARG A 130 16.17 4.23 -3.85
C ARG A 130 15.12 3.67 -4.79
N SER A 131 13.85 4.02 -4.58
CA SER A 131 12.72 3.42 -5.29
C SER A 131 11.68 4.48 -5.62
N TRP A 132 11.09 4.36 -6.81
CA TRP A 132 10.05 5.25 -7.33
C TRP A 132 8.86 4.37 -7.71
N TYR A 133 7.68 4.70 -7.20
CA TYR A 133 6.44 3.98 -7.51
C TYR A 133 5.54 4.91 -8.28
N MET A 134 5.20 4.47 -9.48
CA MET A 134 4.37 5.25 -10.38
C MET A 134 2.88 4.86 -10.18
N PRO A 135 1.92 5.70 -10.55
CA PRO A 135 0.50 5.34 -10.55
C PRO A 135 0.13 4.54 -11.81
N THR A 136 -0.81 3.59 -11.69
CA THR A 136 -1.27 2.73 -12.79
C THR A 136 -1.87 3.50 -13.96
N ASN A 137 -2.43 4.69 -13.70
CA ASN A 137 -3.00 5.57 -14.72
C ASN A 137 -2.00 5.92 -15.83
N PHE A 138 -0.69 5.94 -15.56
CA PHE A 138 0.21 6.11 -16.70
C PHE A 138 0.42 4.87 -17.54
N ALA A 139 0.43 3.65 -16.99
CA ALA A 139 0.45 2.49 -17.90
C ALA A 139 -0.66 2.59 -18.90
N ILE A 140 -1.86 2.88 -18.39
CA ILE A 140 -3.05 3.08 -19.20
C ILE A 140 -2.76 4.17 -20.25
N ASN A 141 -2.26 5.33 -19.84
CA ASN A 141 -1.96 6.41 -20.78
C ASN A 141 -0.90 6.03 -21.84
N VAL A 142 0.24 5.42 -21.48
CA VAL A 142 1.24 4.96 -22.47
C VAL A 142 0.64 3.97 -23.45
N LEU A 143 -0.15 3.03 -22.95
CA LEU A 143 -0.72 1.97 -23.77
C LEU A 143 -1.84 2.51 -24.68
N LEU A 144 -2.44 3.65 -24.33
CA LEU A 144 -3.44 4.38 -25.09
C LEU A 144 -2.88 5.60 -25.86
N ASP A 145 -1.55 5.72 -26.02
CA ASP A 145 -0.86 6.85 -26.70
C ASP A 145 -1.17 8.26 -26.15
N THR A 146 -1.41 8.36 -24.83
CA THR A 146 -1.55 9.59 -24.04
C THR A 146 -0.31 9.80 -23.12
N PRO A 147 0.17 11.03 -22.85
CA PRO A 147 1.45 11.24 -22.12
C PRO A 147 1.39 10.97 -20.57
N VAL A 148 2.55 10.58 -19.92
CA VAL A 148 3.03 10.74 -18.46
C VAL A 148 3.09 9.59 -17.34
N TYR A 149 4.28 8.94 -17.01
CA TYR A 149 5.01 7.96 -16.01
C TYR A 149 4.51 6.66 -15.16
N VAL A 150 5.06 5.36 -15.25
CA VAL A 150 4.37 3.94 -15.18
C VAL A 150 4.67 2.88 -14.09
N PRO A 151 3.64 2.12 -13.62
CA PRO A 151 3.50 0.64 -13.53
C PRO A 151 2.25 0.04 -14.24
N ILE A 152 2.31 -1.22 -14.70
CA ILE A 152 1.38 -1.87 -15.66
C ILE A 152 0.15 -2.48 -14.99
N CYS A 153 -1.06 -2.18 -15.46
CA CYS A 153 -2.29 -2.86 -15.06
C CYS A 153 -3.09 -3.27 -16.31
N GLU A 154 -3.47 -4.53 -16.44
CA GLU A 154 -4.37 -5.00 -17.51
C GLU A 154 -5.69 -5.50 -16.89
N ALA A 155 -6.82 -5.25 -17.56
CA ALA A 155 -8.18 -5.42 -17.03
C ALA A 155 -8.59 -6.85 -16.59
N VAL A 156 -7.69 -7.84 -16.69
CA VAL A 156 -7.97 -9.23 -16.32
C VAL A 156 -6.85 -9.83 -15.45
N ASP A 157 -5.71 -9.14 -15.33
CA ASP A 157 -4.53 -9.63 -14.63
C ASP A 157 -3.58 -8.49 -14.21
N THR A 158 -3.18 -8.48 -12.95
CA THR A 158 -2.27 -7.48 -12.40
C THR A 158 -0.83 -8.01 -12.45
N CYS A 159 0.08 -7.29 -13.12
CA CYS A 159 1.52 -7.57 -13.14
C CYS A 159 2.31 -6.32 -12.76
N TYR A 160 3.45 -6.48 -12.10
CA TYR A 160 4.30 -5.36 -11.69
C TYR A 160 5.64 -5.41 -12.42
N MET A 161 6.07 -4.28 -12.97
CA MET A 161 7.39 -4.15 -13.58
C MET A 161 8.31 -3.40 -12.63
N LEU A 162 9.45 -4.01 -12.27
CA LEU A 162 10.48 -3.42 -11.44
C LEU A 162 11.72 -3.14 -12.29
N LEU A 163 12.19 -1.89 -12.25
CA LEU A 163 13.41 -1.45 -12.94
C LEU A 163 14.55 -1.32 -11.93
N ASP A 164 15.56 -2.19 -12.03
CA ASP A 164 16.82 -2.01 -11.33
C ASP A 164 17.75 -1.13 -12.17
N VAL A 165 17.74 0.18 -11.87
CA VAL A 165 18.57 1.16 -12.56
C VAL A 165 20.07 0.86 -12.37
N LYS A 166 20.47 0.41 -11.18
CA LYS A 166 21.90 0.17 -10.88
C LYS A 166 22.40 -1.06 -11.62
N GLY A 167 21.59 -2.12 -11.65
CA GLY A 167 21.89 -3.35 -12.37
C GLY A 167 21.54 -3.31 -13.86
N ALA A 168 20.93 -2.23 -14.36
CA ALA A 168 20.38 -2.15 -15.71
C ALA A 168 19.51 -3.38 -16.04
N THR A 169 18.60 -3.74 -15.15
CA THR A 169 17.84 -4.99 -15.23
C THR A 169 16.34 -4.74 -15.11
N LEU A 170 15.56 -5.45 -15.94
CA LEU A 170 14.09 -5.41 -15.97
C LEU A 170 13.53 -6.67 -15.31
N TYR A 171 12.80 -6.51 -14.21
CA TYR A 171 12.12 -7.62 -13.53
C TYR A 171 10.61 -7.54 -13.73
N VAL A 172 9.99 -8.70 -13.95
CA VAL A 172 8.54 -8.84 -14.07
C VAL A 172 8.02 -9.67 -12.90
N LEU A 173 7.19 -9.05 -12.07
CA LEU A 173 6.51 -9.70 -10.96
C LEU A 173 5.09 -10.01 -11.37
N ASP A 174 4.82 -11.29 -11.59
CA ASP A 174 3.62 -11.72 -12.27
C ASP A 174 3.23 -13.12 -11.81
N VAL A 175 2.14 -13.15 -11.04
CA VAL A 175 1.64 -14.39 -10.43
C VAL A 175 0.62 -15.12 -11.30
N SER A 176 0.12 -14.50 -12.38
CA SER A 176 -0.88 -15.07 -13.29
C SER A 176 -0.32 -15.26 -14.71
N ARG A 177 0.99 -15.52 -14.83
CA ARG A 177 1.65 -15.66 -16.14
C ARG A 177 1.19 -16.93 -16.88
N SER A 178 0.71 -16.71 -18.09
CA SER A 178 0.48 -17.72 -19.14
C SER A 178 1.28 -17.37 -20.40
N PRO A 179 1.61 -18.33 -21.28
CA PRO A 179 2.36 -18.04 -22.51
C PRO A 179 1.74 -16.94 -23.37
N LYS A 180 0.40 -16.91 -23.47
CA LYS A 180 -0.33 -15.85 -24.20
C LYS A 180 -0.21 -14.49 -23.52
N SER A 181 -0.31 -14.45 -22.19
CA SER A 181 -0.21 -13.19 -21.44
C SER A 181 1.20 -12.60 -21.44
N ILE A 182 2.25 -13.43 -21.44
CA ILE A 182 3.65 -12.99 -21.43
C ILE A 182 3.97 -12.17 -22.67
N VAL A 183 3.66 -12.68 -23.86
CA VAL A 183 3.94 -11.99 -25.13
C VAL A 183 3.30 -10.60 -25.17
N ARG A 184 2.03 -10.52 -24.79
CA ARG A 184 1.28 -9.26 -24.74
C ARG A 184 1.84 -8.30 -23.67
N ARG A 185 2.07 -8.78 -22.45
CA ARG A 185 2.58 -7.97 -21.33
C ARG A 185 3.97 -7.44 -21.63
N GLU A 186 4.90 -8.26 -22.13
CA GLU A 186 6.22 -7.80 -22.53
C GLU A 186 6.16 -6.74 -23.63
N ALA A 187 5.27 -6.90 -24.63
CA ALA A 187 5.09 -5.86 -25.64
C ALA A 187 4.65 -4.53 -25.03
N ASN A 188 3.73 -4.57 -24.07
CA ASN A 188 3.29 -3.41 -23.28
C ASN A 188 4.44 -2.82 -22.44
N MET A 189 5.19 -3.66 -21.73
CA MET A 189 6.37 -3.27 -20.94
C MET A 189 7.45 -2.61 -21.81
N ARG A 190 7.67 -3.07 -23.04
CA ARG A 190 8.63 -2.44 -23.97
C ARG A 190 8.18 -1.05 -24.39
N ARG A 191 6.88 -0.84 -24.69
CA ARG A 191 6.35 0.50 -25.02
C ARG A 191 6.64 1.47 -23.88
N ILE A 192 6.44 0.99 -22.67
CA ILE A 192 6.68 1.72 -21.43
C ILE A 192 8.15 2.05 -21.24
N CYS A 193 9.05 1.08 -21.42
CA CYS A 193 10.48 1.30 -21.35
C CYS A 193 10.94 2.38 -22.32
N ARG A 194 10.41 2.40 -23.55
CA ARG A 194 10.72 3.46 -24.54
C ARG A 194 10.26 4.84 -24.09
N VAL A 195 9.07 4.95 -23.51
CA VAL A 195 8.59 6.23 -22.97
C VAL A 195 9.50 6.66 -21.82
N LEU A 196 9.75 5.78 -20.84
CA LEU A 196 10.69 6.06 -19.74
C LEU A 196 12.06 6.50 -20.25
N GLY A 197 12.59 5.83 -21.29
CA GLY A 197 13.86 6.17 -21.90
C GLY A 197 13.93 7.57 -22.48
N LYS A 198 12.87 8.05 -23.16
CA LYS A 198 12.78 9.44 -23.62
C LYS A 198 12.91 10.45 -22.49
N ILE A 199 12.57 10.04 -21.27
CA ILE A 199 12.37 10.97 -20.16
C ILE A 199 13.60 10.97 -19.28
N TYR A 200 14.15 9.80 -19.03
CA TYR A 200 15.45 9.62 -18.40
C TYR A 200 16.54 10.28 -19.23
N SER A 201 16.38 10.32 -20.56
CA SER A 201 17.30 11.00 -21.50
C SER A 201 17.16 12.52 -21.54
N THR A 202 16.26 13.13 -20.76
CA THR A 202 16.25 14.61 -20.61
C THR A 202 17.43 15.07 -19.76
N ASP A 203 18.01 16.23 -20.07
CA ASP A 203 19.23 16.75 -19.43
C ASP A 203 19.15 16.80 -17.89
N LYS A 204 17.95 17.02 -17.35
CA LYS A 204 17.73 17.08 -15.89
C LYS A 204 17.86 15.72 -15.20
N ASN A 205 17.60 14.62 -15.92
CA ASN A 205 17.53 13.27 -15.36
C ASN A 205 18.74 12.42 -15.71
N ILE A 206 19.42 12.70 -16.83
CA ILE A 206 20.52 11.88 -17.36
C ILE A 206 21.68 11.74 -16.37
N ALA A 207 21.89 12.75 -15.51
CA ALA A 207 22.91 12.73 -14.46
C ALA A 207 22.71 11.61 -13.42
N ASN A 208 21.52 11.02 -13.33
CA ASN A 208 21.21 9.88 -12.45
C ASN A 208 21.63 8.53 -13.07
N PHE A 209 21.94 8.48 -14.37
CA PHE A 209 22.26 7.27 -15.12
C PHE A 209 23.75 7.22 -15.49
N ARG A 210 24.65 7.48 -14.53
CA ARG A 210 26.11 7.53 -14.78
C ARG A 210 26.73 6.18 -15.13
N HIS A 211 26.06 5.09 -14.74
CA HIS A 211 26.60 3.73 -14.81
C HIS A 211 25.76 2.81 -15.72
N THR A 212 24.76 3.35 -16.40
CA THR A 212 23.89 2.57 -17.31
C THR A 212 23.29 3.47 -18.38
N ASN A 213 22.75 2.87 -19.45
CA ASN A 213 22.00 3.58 -20.47
C ASN A 213 20.69 4.17 -19.86
N PRO A 214 20.36 5.46 -20.05
CA PRO A 214 19.12 6.03 -19.55
C PRO A 214 17.87 5.47 -20.24
N ASP A 215 17.97 4.73 -21.34
CA ASP A 215 16.84 4.08 -21.99
C ASP A 215 16.72 2.61 -21.56
N PRO A 216 15.71 2.25 -20.72
CA PRO A 216 15.53 0.89 -20.24
C PRO A 216 15.20 -0.11 -21.35
N SER A 217 14.78 0.34 -22.54
CA SER A 217 14.56 -0.57 -23.66
C SER A 217 15.87 -1.20 -24.18
N ASN A 218 17.03 -0.67 -23.77
CA ASN A 218 18.36 -1.19 -24.07
C ASN A 218 18.94 -2.08 -22.95
N TRP A 219 18.18 -2.37 -21.89
CA TRP A 219 18.66 -3.15 -20.74
C TRP A 219 18.52 -4.67 -20.92
N GLY A 220 18.09 -5.12 -22.11
CA GLY A 220 17.98 -6.54 -22.45
C GLY A 220 16.59 -7.12 -22.21
N SER A 221 16.54 -8.42 -21.91
CA SER A 221 15.29 -9.17 -21.75
C SER A 221 14.63 -8.96 -20.39
N PHE A 222 13.32 -9.20 -20.34
CA PHE A 222 12.59 -9.24 -19.08
C PHE A 222 12.95 -10.50 -18.28
N HIS A 223 13.32 -10.30 -17.01
CA HIS A 223 13.60 -11.38 -16.08
C HIS A 223 12.38 -11.68 -15.23
N TYR A 224 11.96 -12.94 -15.21
CA TYR A 224 10.91 -13.44 -14.34
C TYR A 224 11.55 -14.21 -13.18
N PRO A 225 11.59 -13.64 -11.96
CA PRO A 225 12.22 -14.33 -10.82
C PRO A 225 11.52 -15.66 -10.52
N GLU A 226 12.29 -16.73 -10.37
CA GLU A 226 11.78 -18.10 -10.16
C GLU A 226 11.00 -18.25 -8.85
N ALA A 227 11.37 -17.46 -7.84
CA ALA A 227 10.76 -17.49 -6.52
C ALA A 227 9.36 -16.84 -6.47
N ILE A 228 8.88 -16.23 -7.56
CA ILE A 228 7.51 -15.70 -7.64
C ILE A 228 6.56 -16.85 -7.96
N PRO A 229 5.49 -17.04 -7.17
CA PRO A 229 4.46 -18.03 -7.48
C PRO A 229 3.87 -17.82 -8.88
N ASN A 230 3.49 -18.92 -9.53
CA ASN A 230 2.83 -18.87 -10.82
C ASN A 230 1.48 -19.60 -10.74
N MET A 231 0.55 -19.24 -11.62
CA MET A 231 -0.81 -19.78 -11.70
C MET A 231 -1.65 -19.51 -10.44
N VAL A 232 -1.40 -18.38 -9.78
CA VAL A 232 -2.29 -17.85 -8.76
C VAL A 232 -3.55 -17.30 -9.44
N ASP A 233 -4.70 -17.45 -8.77
CA ASP A 233 -5.97 -16.85 -9.20
C ASP A 233 -5.76 -15.35 -9.51
N SER A 234 -6.23 -14.90 -10.68
CA SER A 234 -6.10 -13.51 -11.10
C SER A 234 -6.78 -12.55 -10.13
N LYS A 235 -7.79 -12.99 -9.36
CA LYS A 235 -8.41 -12.19 -8.29
C LYS A 235 -7.45 -11.86 -7.16
N GLU A 236 -6.45 -12.70 -6.91
CA GLU A 236 -5.41 -12.47 -5.90
C GLU A 236 -4.19 -11.74 -6.44
N SER A 237 -4.08 -11.57 -7.77
CA SER A 237 -2.94 -10.86 -8.39
C SER A 237 -2.79 -9.43 -7.86
N SER A 238 -3.90 -8.72 -7.64
CA SER A 238 -3.90 -7.39 -7.04
C SER A 238 -3.47 -7.41 -5.57
N THR A 239 -3.80 -8.46 -4.81
CA THR A 239 -3.32 -8.61 -3.43
C THR A 239 -1.82 -8.84 -3.39
N TRP A 240 -1.27 -9.64 -4.32
CA TRP A 240 0.18 -9.83 -4.47
C TRP A 240 0.90 -8.51 -4.78
N LEU A 241 0.30 -7.66 -5.62
CA LEU A 241 0.85 -6.32 -5.85
C LEU A 241 0.88 -5.48 -4.57
N LEU A 242 -0.21 -5.47 -3.80
CA LEU A 242 -0.24 -4.79 -2.50
C LEU A 242 0.82 -5.34 -1.54
N TYR A 243 1.00 -6.66 -1.51
CA TYR A 243 2.03 -7.32 -0.71
C TYR A 243 3.44 -6.82 -1.07
N TRP A 244 3.77 -6.73 -2.36
CA TRP A 244 5.07 -6.20 -2.79
C TRP A 244 5.25 -4.71 -2.45
N LEU A 245 4.19 -3.90 -2.58
CA LEU A 245 4.23 -2.48 -2.20
C LEU A 245 4.47 -2.28 -0.70
N GLN A 246 3.97 -3.21 0.14
CA GLN A 246 4.21 -3.18 1.58
C GLN A 246 5.67 -3.45 1.97
N GLN A 247 6.46 -4.10 1.11
CA GLN A 247 7.90 -4.34 1.34
C GLN A 247 8.76 -3.08 1.22
N ALA A 248 8.18 -1.93 0.83
CA ALA A 248 8.82 -0.60 0.86
C ALA A 248 10.21 -0.51 0.18
N GLY A 249 10.47 -1.35 -0.83
CA GLY A 249 11.73 -1.36 -1.57
C GLY A 249 12.82 -2.25 -0.96
N GLU A 250 12.54 -2.95 0.14
CA GLU A 250 13.38 -4.02 0.71
C GLU A 250 13.24 -5.35 -0.06
N PHE A 251 12.72 -5.25 -1.28
CA PHE A 251 12.48 -6.34 -2.19
C PHE A 251 13.79 -7.02 -2.60
N SER A 252 13.85 -8.35 -2.43
CA SER A 252 14.96 -9.18 -2.90
C SER A 252 14.48 -10.11 -4.01
N THR A 253 15.09 -10.01 -5.19
CA THR A 253 14.82 -10.92 -6.32
C THR A 253 15.30 -12.35 -6.07
N ARG A 254 16.03 -12.60 -4.97
CA ARG A 254 16.57 -13.92 -4.58
C ARG A 254 15.75 -14.64 -3.52
N ILE A 255 15.02 -13.89 -2.69
CA ILE A 255 14.24 -14.43 -1.57
C ILE A 255 12.88 -13.76 -1.60
N PHE A 256 11.89 -14.46 -2.15
CA PHE A 256 10.50 -14.04 -2.03
C PHE A 256 9.88 -14.79 -0.87
N ALA A 257 9.55 -14.06 0.20
CA ALA A 257 8.63 -14.59 1.17
C ALA A 257 7.28 -14.79 0.46
N SER A 258 6.71 -15.98 0.60
CA SER A 258 5.36 -16.22 0.12
C SER A 258 4.37 -15.38 0.92
N MET A 259 3.39 -14.78 0.27
CA MET A 259 2.25 -14.17 0.94
C MET A 259 1.47 -15.27 1.67
N ILE A 260 1.57 -15.30 3.00
CA ILE A 260 1.00 -16.35 3.83
C ILE A 260 -0.52 -16.13 4.02
N HIS A 261 -0.94 -14.88 4.23
CA HIS A 261 -2.32 -14.51 4.50
C HIS A 261 -2.72 -13.30 3.65
N SER A 262 -3.57 -13.50 2.64
CA SER A 262 -4.02 -12.42 1.74
C SER A 262 -4.85 -11.38 2.50
N GLU A 263 -5.61 -11.81 3.49
CA GLU A 263 -6.42 -10.96 4.35
C GLU A 263 -5.57 -10.03 5.21
N ASP A 264 -4.41 -10.48 5.71
CA ASP A 264 -3.49 -9.62 6.46
C ASP A 264 -2.96 -8.49 5.56
N VAL A 265 -2.57 -8.82 4.33
CA VAL A 265 -2.14 -7.82 3.34
C VAL A 265 -3.25 -6.81 3.05
N ARG A 266 -4.48 -7.27 2.88
CA ARG A 266 -5.65 -6.41 2.62
C ARG A 266 -5.92 -5.47 3.81
N MET A 267 -5.92 -6.02 5.03
CA MET A 267 -6.17 -5.26 6.26
C MET A 267 -5.07 -4.21 6.51
N ARG A 268 -3.80 -4.61 6.42
CA ARG A 268 -2.65 -3.71 6.56
C ARG A 268 -2.63 -2.62 5.48
N THR A 269 -3.09 -2.93 4.27
CA THR A 269 -3.24 -1.92 3.21
C THR A 269 -4.25 -0.87 3.62
N ALA A 270 -5.44 -1.27 4.07
CA ALA A 270 -6.51 -0.36 4.48
C ALA A 270 -6.05 0.57 5.62
N THR A 271 -5.54 -0.01 6.70
CA THR A 271 -5.10 0.76 7.88
C THR A 271 -3.91 1.67 7.54
N SER A 272 -2.98 1.20 6.70
CA SER A 272 -1.86 2.01 6.24
C SER A 272 -2.30 3.20 5.40
N ILE A 273 -3.27 3.03 4.49
CA ILE A 273 -3.79 4.13 3.66
C ILE A 273 -4.44 5.18 4.54
N ALA A 274 -5.37 4.76 5.40
CA ALA A 274 -6.11 5.66 6.28
C ALA A 274 -5.19 6.47 7.21
N SER A 275 -4.15 5.83 7.77
CA SER A 275 -3.21 6.46 8.73
C SER A 275 -1.96 7.07 8.10
N CYS A 276 -1.86 7.10 6.77
CA CYS A 276 -0.67 7.61 6.10
C CYS A 276 -0.41 9.09 6.45
N ASP A 277 0.84 9.45 6.75
CA ASP A 277 1.23 10.85 6.98
C ASP A 277 0.90 11.80 5.79
N ALA A 278 0.72 11.26 4.58
CA ALA A 278 0.32 12.04 3.41
C ALA A 278 -1.20 12.26 3.33
N ASN A 279 -2.00 11.44 4.02
CA ASN A 279 -3.44 11.59 4.02
C ASN A 279 -3.82 12.86 4.79
N GLU A 280 -4.33 13.86 4.08
CA GLU A 280 -4.79 15.14 4.63
C GLU A 280 -5.88 14.93 5.70
N TYR A 281 -6.59 13.80 5.65
CA TYR A 281 -7.67 13.46 6.57
C TYR A 281 -7.24 12.51 7.71
N ALA A 282 -5.97 12.07 7.76
CA ALA A 282 -5.52 11.07 8.74
C ALA A 282 -5.92 11.42 10.18
N CYS A 283 -5.66 12.66 10.61
CA CYS A 283 -5.99 13.10 11.97
C CYS A 283 -7.49 13.05 12.27
N PHE A 284 -8.34 13.42 11.32
CA PHE A 284 -9.79 13.36 11.48
C PHE A 284 -10.28 11.91 11.60
N ILE A 285 -9.72 11.02 10.77
CA ILE A 285 -10.04 9.59 10.78
C ILE A 285 -9.60 8.96 12.10
N ASP A 286 -8.41 9.29 12.59
CA ASP A 286 -7.91 8.78 13.88
C ASP A 286 -8.85 9.17 15.04
N VAL A 287 -9.32 10.42 15.07
CA VAL A 287 -10.27 10.89 16.10
C VAL A 287 -11.60 10.16 15.99
N LYS A 288 -12.15 10.00 14.77
CA LYS A 288 -13.43 9.28 14.59
C LYS A 288 -13.31 7.80 14.93
N ALA A 289 -12.18 7.17 14.62
CA ALA A 289 -11.90 5.81 15.00
C ALA A 289 -11.78 5.64 16.51
N GLU A 290 -11.19 6.62 17.22
CA GLU A 290 -11.15 6.64 18.68
C GLU A 290 -12.55 6.77 19.29
N LEU A 291 -13.36 7.71 18.79
CA LEU A 291 -14.72 7.92 19.29
C LEU A 291 -15.61 6.70 19.10
N LEU A 292 -15.53 6.06 17.93
CA LEU A 292 -16.20 4.79 17.68
C LEU A 292 -15.71 3.74 18.68
N TRP A 293 -14.40 3.63 18.89
CA TRP A 293 -13.83 2.64 19.80
C TRP A 293 -14.35 2.80 21.23
N CYS A 294 -14.43 4.02 21.74
CA CYS A 294 -15.01 4.29 23.06
C CYS A 294 -16.48 3.84 23.14
N ASP A 295 -17.31 4.24 22.17
CA ASP A 295 -18.73 3.83 22.12
C ASP A 295 -18.90 2.29 22.03
N LEU A 296 -17.99 1.59 21.35
CA LEU A 296 -18.00 0.13 21.31
C LEU A 296 -17.70 -0.52 22.65
N LEU A 297 -16.82 0.09 23.46
CA LEU A 297 -16.48 -0.43 24.80
C LEU A 297 -17.61 -0.15 25.81
N ASP A 298 -18.24 1.03 25.71
CA ASP A 298 -19.36 1.41 26.59
C ASP A 298 -20.62 0.54 26.38
N ARG A 299 -20.76 -0.10 25.20
CA ARG A 299 -21.87 -1.02 24.87
C ARG A 299 -21.61 -2.48 25.26
N THR A 300 -20.43 -2.80 25.78
CA THR A 300 -20.08 -4.16 26.21
C THR A 300 -20.25 -4.41 27.71
N ASP A 301 -20.63 -3.38 28.47
CA ASP A 301 -21.09 -3.44 29.86
C ASP A 301 -22.63 -3.37 29.95
#